data_AF-A0A7X7R5H5-F1
#
_entry.id   AF-A0A7X7R5H5-F1
#
_cell.length_a   1.000
_cell.length_b   1.000
_cell.length_c   1.000
_cell.angle_alpha   90.00
_cell.angle_beta   90.00
_cell.angle_gamma   90.00
#
_symmetry.space_group_name_H-M   'P 1'
#
loop_
_entity.id
_entity.type
_entity.pdbx_description
1 polymer ?
#
loop_
_entity_poly.entity_id
_entity_poly.type
_entity_poly.pdbx_seq_one_letter_code
_entity_poly.pdbx_strand_id
1 'polypeptide(L)'
;KLLETVDFLSNRKIGALITVERNINLSAFISKAMMINAPVSSELLASIFIPTTPLHDGAVIIRNNSILCAKAYYPSTERTDLPLHFGTRHRAAIGISEQSDAFTIVVSEETGHISVTINRQIDYNISKESLNLYFEKYLKIK
;
A
#
# COMPACT_ATOMS: atom_id res chain seq x y z
N LYS A 1 -7.19 11.63 5.67
CA LYS A 1 -5.97 10.91 6.08
C LYS A 1 -5.35 10.11 4.92
N LEU A 2 -5.83 8.91 4.57
CA LEU A 2 -5.20 8.12 3.49
C LEU A 2 -5.25 8.80 2.12
N LEU A 3 -6.38 9.40 1.76
CA LEU A 3 -6.51 10.14 0.49
C LEU A 3 -5.50 11.29 0.40
N GLU A 4 -5.35 12.06 1.47
CA GLU A 4 -4.42 13.18 1.56
C GLU A 4 -2.96 12.69 1.48
N THR A 5 -2.62 11.61 2.17
CA THR A 5 -1.30 10.98 2.08
C THR A 5 -0.98 10.54 0.65
N VAL A 6 -1.88 9.78 0.03
CA VAL A 6 -1.63 9.23 -1.31
C VAL A 6 -1.51 10.35 -2.34
N ASP A 7 -2.34 11.39 -2.24
CA ASP A 7 -2.27 12.58 -3.10
C ASP A 7 -0.94 13.34 -2.89
N PHE A 8 -0.52 13.53 -1.64
CA PHE A 8 0.76 14.17 -1.31
C PHE A 8 1.96 13.43 -1.92
N LEU A 9 1.98 12.10 -1.78
CA LEU A 9 3.07 11.23 -2.26
C LEU A 9 3.07 11.14 -3.80
N SER A 10 1.90 10.98 -4.41
CA SER A 10 1.69 10.96 -5.87
C SER A 10 2.25 12.22 -6.53
N ASN A 11 1.83 13.41 -6.05
CA ASN A 11 2.26 14.69 -6.61
C ASN A 11 3.77 14.94 -6.50
N ARG A 12 4.46 14.23 -5.60
CA ARG A 12 5.93 14.29 -5.41
C ARG A 12 6.66 13.09 -5.97
N LYS A 13 5.96 12.14 -6.59
CA LYS A 13 6.51 10.87 -7.07
C LYS A 13 7.29 10.13 -6.00
N ILE A 14 6.76 10.11 -4.78
CA ILE A 14 7.34 9.35 -3.68
C ILE A 14 6.70 7.96 -3.67
N GLY A 15 7.53 6.93 -3.83
CA GLY A 15 7.10 5.53 -3.86
C GLY A 15 6.46 5.09 -2.56
N ALA A 16 5.28 4.48 -2.64
CA ALA A 16 4.56 4.02 -1.46
C ALA A 16 3.87 2.67 -1.68
N LEU A 17 3.77 1.89 -0.61
CA LEU A 17 3.06 0.62 -0.57
C LEU A 17 2.29 0.54 0.75
N ILE A 18 0.99 0.78 0.71
CA ILE A 18 0.14 0.87 1.90
C ILE A 18 -0.91 -0.22 1.83
N THR A 19 -0.89 -1.16 2.77
CA THR A 19 -1.84 -2.27 2.85
C THR A 19 -2.74 -2.10 4.06
N VAL A 20 -4.05 -2.19 3.83
CA VAL A 20 -5.05 -2.27 4.90
C VAL A 20 -5.48 -3.72 5.06
N GLU A 21 -5.21 -4.26 6.25
CA GLU A 21 -5.66 -5.59 6.64
C GLU A 21 -7.19 -5.66 6.72
N ARG A 22 -7.74 -6.78 6.27
CA ARG A 22 -9.18 -7.06 6.29
C ARG A 22 -9.45 -8.36 7.06
N ASN A 23 -10.13 -9.35 6.47
CA ASN A 23 -10.51 -10.55 7.21
C ASN A 23 -9.32 -11.50 7.40
N ILE A 24 -8.41 -11.54 6.43
CA ILE A 24 -7.21 -12.38 6.50
C ILE A 24 -6.12 -11.61 7.23
N ASN A 25 -5.64 -12.20 8.32
CA ASN A 25 -4.60 -11.62 9.16
C ASN A 25 -3.23 -11.67 8.45
N LEU A 26 -2.49 -10.55 8.47
CA LEU A 26 -1.21 -10.38 7.79
C LEU A 26 0.02 -10.63 8.68
N SER A 27 -0.13 -11.28 9.85
CA SER A 27 0.98 -11.52 10.78
C SER A 27 2.13 -12.35 10.21
N ALA A 28 1.91 -13.11 9.13
CA ALA A 28 3.00 -13.79 8.44
C ALA A 28 4.03 -12.81 7.82
N PHE A 29 3.61 -11.57 7.50
CA PHE A 29 4.42 -10.58 6.78
C PHE A 29 5.06 -9.52 7.69
N ILE A 30 4.84 -9.61 9.02
CA ILE A 30 5.36 -8.62 9.98
C ILE A 30 6.67 -9.05 10.67
N SER A 31 7.16 -10.27 10.44
CA SER A 31 8.31 -10.85 11.17
C SER A 31 9.60 -10.02 11.09
N LYS A 32 9.84 -9.32 9.97
CA LYS A 32 10.98 -8.42 9.74
C LYS A 32 10.58 -6.95 9.69
N ALA A 33 9.32 -6.64 9.97
CA ALA A 33 8.79 -5.29 9.93
C ALA A 33 9.21 -4.50 11.18
N MET A 34 9.17 -3.17 11.09
CA MET A 34 9.33 -2.29 12.25
C MET A 34 7.96 -1.94 12.80
N MET A 35 7.70 -2.32 14.05
CA MET A 35 6.45 -2.01 14.73
C MET A 35 6.33 -0.50 14.97
N ILE A 36 5.17 0.06 14.63
CA ILE A 36 4.87 1.49 14.78
C ILE A 36 3.78 1.69 15.83
N ASN A 37 2.71 0.89 15.77
CA ASN A 37 1.58 0.93 16.71
C ASN A 37 1.05 2.34 16.99
N ALA A 38 0.80 3.11 15.93
CA ALA A 38 0.34 4.50 16.04
C ALA A 38 -1.01 4.71 15.34
N PRO A 39 -1.82 5.70 15.74
CA PRO A 39 -2.99 6.10 14.98
C PRO A 39 -2.61 6.47 13.53
N VAL A 40 -3.49 6.18 12.58
CA VAL A 40 -3.28 6.67 11.21
C VAL A 40 -3.28 8.21 11.22
N SER A 41 -2.24 8.83 10.68
CA SER A 41 -2.16 10.25 10.37
C SER A 41 -1.48 10.47 9.02
N SER A 42 -1.82 11.57 8.36
CA SER A 42 -1.27 11.91 7.04
C SER A 42 0.23 12.15 7.11
N GLU A 43 0.66 12.84 8.16
CA GLU A 43 2.02 13.28 8.43
C GLU A 43 2.92 12.06 8.67
N LEU A 44 2.48 11.13 9.54
CA LEU A 44 3.26 9.94 9.87
C LEU A 44 3.44 9.02 8.66
N LEU A 45 2.37 8.78 7.90
CA LEU A 45 2.47 7.98 6.68
C LEU A 45 3.39 8.64 5.65
N ALA A 46 3.26 9.94 5.43
CA ALA A 46 4.13 10.66 4.51
C ALA A 46 5.60 10.57 4.97
N SER A 47 5.88 10.75 6.26
CA SER A 47 7.22 10.62 6.86
C SER A 47 7.82 9.23 6.67
N ILE A 48 7.02 8.17 6.80
CA ILE A 48 7.48 6.78 6.61
C ILE A 48 8.03 6.57 5.20
N PHE A 49 7.36 7.11 4.18
CA PHE A 49 7.74 6.89 2.78
C PHE A 49 8.78 7.88 2.24
N ILE A 50 9.28 8.83 3.06
CA ILE A 50 10.36 9.72 2.60
C ILE A 50 11.57 8.88 2.17
N PRO A 51 12.05 9.03 0.93
CA PRO A 51 13.20 8.27 0.43
C PRO A 51 14.42 8.42 1.34
N THR A 52 15.32 7.44 1.32
CA THR A 52 16.56 7.39 2.13
C THR A 52 16.38 7.19 3.64
N THR A 53 15.14 7.25 4.16
CA THR A 53 14.88 6.90 5.57
C THR A 53 14.92 5.38 5.78
N PRO A 54 15.20 4.86 6.99
CA PRO A 54 15.18 3.40 7.21
C PRO A 54 13.82 2.71 7.00
N LEU A 55 12.72 3.48 6.99
CA LEU A 55 11.34 2.98 6.98
C LEU A 55 10.68 2.91 5.59
N HIS A 56 11.18 3.64 4.59
CA HIS A 56 10.48 3.79 3.29
C HIS A 56 10.49 2.54 2.39
N ASP A 57 11.41 1.62 2.65
CA ASP A 57 11.59 0.42 1.84
C ASP A 57 10.72 -0.72 2.38
N GLY A 58 9.68 -1.09 1.63
CA GLY A 58 8.68 -2.08 2.02
C GLY A 58 7.28 -1.47 2.23
N ALA A 59 6.40 -2.29 2.80
CA ALA A 59 5.00 -1.94 2.99
C ALA A 59 4.71 -1.38 4.38
N VAL A 60 3.72 -0.48 4.45
CA VAL A 60 3.02 -0.15 5.68
C VAL A 60 1.79 -1.04 5.81
N ILE A 61 1.59 -1.66 6.97
CA ILE A 61 0.37 -2.40 7.29
C ILE A 61 -0.47 -1.58 8.26
N ILE A 62 -1.73 -1.35 7.90
CA ILE A 62 -2.74 -0.72 8.73
C ILE A 62 -3.72 -1.80 9.19
N ARG A 63 -3.96 -1.87 10.50
CA ARG A 63 -4.90 -2.79 11.16
C ARG A 63 -5.74 -2.00 12.15
N ASN A 64 -7.05 -2.20 12.16
CA ASN A 64 -7.97 -1.56 13.12
C ASN A 64 -7.76 -0.04 13.25
N ASN A 65 -7.69 0.66 12.12
CA ASN A 65 -7.48 2.12 12.05
C ASN A 65 -6.17 2.62 12.67
N SER A 66 -5.18 1.74 12.83
CA SER A 66 -3.84 2.04 13.34
C SER A 66 -2.76 1.53 12.39
N ILE A 67 -1.68 2.28 12.25
CA ILE A 67 -0.46 1.82 11.58
C ILE A 67 0.18 0.79 12.50
N LEU A 68 0.12 -0.48 12.10
CA LEU A 68 0.68 -1.59 12.86
C LEU A 68 2.22 -1.57 12.75
N CYS A 69 2.70 -1.57 11.51
CA CYS A 69 4.13 -1.62 11.21
C CYS A 69 4.44 -0.95 9.87
N ALA A 70 5.72 -0.61 9.69
CA ALA A 70 6.33 -0.23 8.42
C ALA A 70 7.39 -1.25 8.03
N LYS A 71 7.92 -1.16 6.80
CA LYS A 71 8.96 -2.06 6.30
C LYS A 71 8.54 -3.54 6.23
N ALA A 72 7.23 -3.80 6.16
CA ALA A 72 6.72 -5.16 5.95
C ALA A 72 7.12 -5.66 4.57
N TYR A 73 7.43 -6.94 4.48
CA TYR A 73 7.91 -7.56 3.24
C TYR A 73 6.83 -8.48 2.67
N TYR A 74 6.49 -8.25 1.41
CA TYR A 74 5.61 -9.15 0.66
C TYR A 74 6.42 -9.87 -0.42
N PRO A 75 6.14 -11.16 -0.66
CA PRO A 75 6.65 -11.82 -1.85
C PRO A 75 6.07 -11.12 -3.09
N SER A 76 6.92 -10.88 -4.09
CA SER A 76 6.46 -10.47 -5.41
C SER A 76 5.65 -11.60 -6.04
N THR A 77 4.59 -11.26 -6.77
CA THR A 77 3.88 -12.22 -7.62
C THR A 77 4.80 -12.85 -8.68
N GLU A 78 4.58 -14.13 -8.97
CA GLU A 78 5.27 -14.88 -10.03
C GLU A 78 4.58 -14.76 -11.40
N ARG A 79 3.49 -13.99 -11.48
CA ARG A 79 2.75 -13.75 -12.71
C ARG A 79 3.63 -13.13 -13.80
N THR A 80 3.67 -13.78 -14.96
CA THR A 80 4.44 -13.36 -16.13
C THR A 80 3.64 -12.52 -17.12
N ASP A 81 2.31 -12.43 -16.94
CA ASP A 81 1.38 -11.68 -17.79
C ASP A 81 1.31 -10.18 -17.45
N LEU A 82 2.17 -9.70 -16.55
CA LEU A 82 2.13 -8.33 -16.05
C LEU A 82 2.94 -7.37 -16.92
N PRO A 83 2.49 -6.10 -17.07
CA PRO A 83 3.24 -5.09 -17.80
C PRO A 83 4.68 -4.92 -17.31
N LEU A 84 5.62 -4.72 -18.24
CA LEU A 84 7.05 -4.58 -17.92
C LEU A 84 7.36 -3.37 -17.04
N HIS A 85 6.56 -2.31 -17.14
CA HIS A 85 6.72 -1.09 -16.33
C HIS A 85 6.27 -1.25 -14.87
N PHE A 86 5.73 -2.41 -14.47
CA PHE A 86 5.41 -2.68 -13.08
C PHE A 86 6.69 -3.00 -12.30
N GLY A 87 7.11 -2.03 -11.48
CA GLY A 87 8.20 -2.19 -10.52
C GLY A 87 7.87 -3.12 -9.34
N THR A 88 8.83 -3.27 -8.43
CA THR A 88 8.77 -4.20 -7.30
C THR A 88 7.57 -3.97 -6.38
N ARG A 89 7.21 -2.72 -6.06
CA ARG A 89 6.03 -2.41 -5.23
C ARG A 89 4.72 -2.86 -5.86
N HIS A 90 4.57 -2.73 -7.18
CA HIS A 90 3.38 -3.21 -7.90
C HIS A 90 3.29 -4.74 -7.81
N ARG A 91 4.40 -5.44 -8.05
CA ARG A 91 4.46 -6.90 -7.97
C ARG A 91 4.23 -7.42 -6.56
N ALA A 92 4.75 -6.73 -5.55
CA ALA A 92 4.50 -7.03 -4.14
C ALA A 92 3.02 -6.81 -3.77
N ALA A 93 2.39 -5.74 -4.25
CA ALA A 93 0.97 -5.47 -4.04
C ALA A 93 0.07 -6.56 -4.65
N ILE A 94 0.40 -7.02 -5.86
CA ILE A 94 -0.31 -8.15 -6.50
C ILE A 94 -0.09 -9.42 -5.69
N GLY A 95 1.15 -9.71 -5.29
CA GLY A 95 1.49 -10.90 -4.50
C GLY A 95 0.75 -10.99 -3.17
N ILE A 96 0.65 -9.87 -2.42
CA ILE A 96 -0.14 -9.87 -1.18
C ILE A 96 -1.64 -10.04 -1.45
N SER A 97 -2.16 -9.53 -2.56
CA SER A 97 -3.57 -9.72 -2.97
C SER A 97 -3.88 -11.16 -3.43
N GLU A 98 -2.86 -11.98 -3.74
CA GLU A 98 -3.02 -13.40 -4.07
C GLU A 98 -3.17 -14.28 -2.84
N GLN A 99 -2.61 -13.83 -1.72
CA GLN A 99 -2.56 -14.55 -0.44
C GLN A 99 -3.56 -14.02 0.60
N SER A 100 -4.19 -12.86 0.35
CA SER A 100 -5.12 -12.23 1.30
C SER A 100 -6.22 -11.43 0.60
N ASP A 101 -7.24 -11.03 1.37
CA ASP A 101 -8.30 -10.12 0.94
C ASP A 101 -7.95 -8.64 1.21
N ALA A 102 -6.69 -8.37 1.57
CA ALA A 102 -6.22 -7.05 1.95
C ALA A 102 -6.30 -6.06 0.78
N PHE A 103 -6.62 -4.82 1.11
CA PHE A 103 -6.67 -3.73 0.14
C PHE A 103 -5.32 -3.00 0.15
N THR A 104 -4.60 -3.02 -0.97
CA THR A 104 -3.26 -2.41 -1.04
C THR A 104 -3.21 -1.30 -2.08
N ILE A 105 -2.65 -0.17 -1.70
CA ILE A 105 -2.45 1.03 -2.51
C ILE A 105 -0.97 1.11 -2.86
N VAL A 106 -0.67 1.44 -4.12
CA VAL A 106 0.67 1.66 -4.63
C VAL A 106 0.76 3.08 -5.19
N VAL A 107 1.82 3.79 -4.84
CA VAL A 107 2.22 5.03 -5.53
C VAL A 107 3.54 4.74 -6.24
N SER A 108 3.58 4.98 -7.54
CA SER A 108 4.79 4.81 -8.35
C SER A 108 5.79 5.93 -8.07
N GLU A 109 7.05 5.57 -7.79
CA GLU A 109 8.14 6.56 -7.63
C GLU A 109 8.62 7.13 -8.97
N GLU A 110 8.32 6.48 -10.09
CA GLU A 110 8.72 6.94 -11.43
C GLU A 110 7.70 7.93 -12.01
N THR A 111 6.41 7.61 -11.84
CA THR A 111 5.31 8.33 -12.52
C THR A 111 4.42 9.11 -11.57
N GLY A 112 4.40 8.77 -10.28
CA GLY A 112 3.39 9.24 -9.33
C GLY A 112 2.03 8.54 -9.47
N HIS A 113 1.87 7.65 -10.46
CA HIS A 113 0.60 6.96 -10.68
C HIS A 113 0.16 6.19 -9.44
N ILE A 114 -1.14 6.29 -9.16
CA ILE A 114 -1.79 5.58 -8.07
C ILE A 114 -2.37 4.29 -8.64
N SER A 115 -2.07 3.16 -8.02
CA SER A 115 -2.70 1.88 -8.33
C SER A 115 -3.25 1.25 -7.06
N VAL A 116 -4.25 0.40 -7.22
CA VAL A 116 -4.81 -0.37 -6.11
C VAL A 116 -4.85 -1.85 -6.47
N THR A 117 -4.71 -2.70 -5.47
CA THR A 117 -4.81 -4.15 -5.62
C THR A 117 -5.73 -4.73 -4.57
N ILE A 118 -6.56 -5.66 -5.02
CA ILE A 118 -7.51 -6.41 -4.20
C ILE A 118 -7.96 -7.65 -4.98
N ASN A 119 -8.16 -8.78 -4.31
CA ASN A 119 -8.68 -10.00 -4.93
C ASN A 119 -7.93 -10.41 -6.22
N ARG A 120 -6.59 -10.38 -6.21
CA ARG A 120 -5.71 -10.73 -7.35
C ARG A 120 -5.78 -9.79 -8.56
N GLN A 121 -6.52 -8.71 -8.46
CA GLN A 121 -6.65 -7.70 -9.50
C GLN A 121 -5.86 -6.46 -9.14
N ILE A 122 -5.35 -5.78 -10.17
CA ILE A 122 -4.72 -4.48 -10.07
C ILE A 122 -5.45 -3.51 -10.97
N ASP A 123 -5.93 -2.42 -10.39
CA ASP A 123 -6.45 -1.29 -11.14
C ASP A 123 -5.33 -0.24 -11.19
N TYR A 124 -4.75 -0.09 -12.38
CA TYR A 124 -3.56 0.71 -12.61
C TYR A 124 -3.91 2.15 -12.98
N ASN A 125 -3.12 3.10 -12.45
CA ASN A 125 -3.23 4.53 -12.73
C ASN A 125 -4.66 5.07 -12.58
N ILE A 126 -5.26 4.79 -11.43
CA ILE A 126 -6.60 5.28 -11.10
C ILE A 126 -6.56 6.76 -10.72
N SER A 127 -7.68 7.46 -10.96
CA SER A 127 -7.84 8.84 -10.52
C SER A 127 -8.07 8.94 -9.01
N LYS A 128 -7.94 10.15 -8.47
CA LYS A 128 -8.24 10.46 -7.05
C LYS A 128 -9.70 10.18 -6.71
N GLU A 129 -10.61 10.46 -7.63
CA GLU A 129 -12.04 10.19 -7.50
C GLU A 129 -12.28 8.68 -7.41
N SER A 130 -11.67 7.90 -8.32
CA SER A 130 -11.73 6.44 -8.27
C SER A 130 -11.16 5.90 -6.97
N LEU A 131 -9.99 6.38 -6.52
CA LEU A 131 -9.41 5.98 -5.23
C LEU A 131 -10.37 6.23 -4.06
N ASN A 132 -11.07 7.36 -4.05
CA ASN A 132 -12.06 7.65 -3.02
C ASN A 132 -13.21 6.62 -3.05
N LEU A 133 -13.67 6.20 -4.24
CA LEU A 133 -14.66 5.12 -4.38
C LEU A 133 -14.14 3.78 -3.83
N TYR A 134 -12.85 3.46 -3.99
CA TYR A 134 -12.26 2.26 -3.36
C TYR A 134 -12.29 2.35 -1.83
N PHE A 135 -11.97 3.52 -1.25
CA PHE A 135 -12.04 3.70 0.21
C PHE A 135 -13.47 3.52 0.72
N GLU A 136 -14.44 4.12 0.04
CA GLU A 136 -15.86 3.97 0.35
C GLU A 136 -16.31 2.51 0.31
N LYS A 137 -15.82 1.74 -0.67
CA LYS A 137 -16.20 0.34 -0.86
C LYS A 137 -15.51 -0.64 0.09
N TYR A 138 -14.23 -0.42 0.38
CA TYR A 138 -13.38 -1.43 1.05
C TYR A 138 -12.89 -1.03 2.44
N LEU A 139 -12.93 0.25 2.80
CA LEU A 139 -12.45 0.76 4.09
C LEU A 139 -13.58 1.24 5.00
N LYS A 140 -14.80 1.47 4.49
CA LYS A 140 -15.93 1.82 5.36
C LYS A 140 -16.35 0.62 6.21
N ILE A 141 -15.90 0.69 7.45
CA ILE A 141 -16.44 0.01 8.60
C ILE A 141 -17.89 0.50 8.77
N LYS A 142 -18.86 -0.43 8.82
CA LYS A 142 -20.18 -0.14 9.37
C LYS A 142 -20.05 0.15 10.86
#